data_AF-A0A417IWK9-F1
#
_entry.id   AF-A0A417IWK9-F1
#
_cell.length_a   1.000
_cell.length_b   1.000
_cell.length_c   1.000
_cell.angle_alpha   90.00
_cell.angle_beta   90.00
_cell.angle_gamma   90.00
#
_symmetry.space_group_name_H-M   'P 1'
#
loop_
_entity.id
_entity.type
_entity.pdbx_description
1 polymer ?
#
loop_
_entity_poly.entity_id
_entity_poly.type
_entity_poly.pdbx_seq_one_letter_code
_entity_poly.pdbx_strand_id
1 'polypeptide(L)'
;MVRLEKTIVAGSMALLLAGTSFFMPQNKAMAARTIKIDGNPSEWDGIPAYKSNDSKIAKWSVSKNDDYVYFYVQQNGGNIYGQPITSTNFIIKYEDGSSDGIRFEANMNAVKNGTFGDIDGVGDKDKASEPSQEKDKYETEFRIPQKFFGGKKYTLEYCGTKVKSDDITDLKSKDEETKSDYVYKGIKIDGNFSDWNAVDKKDVTGNTEKNNNLSKAAVVFDGDYIYIYLKETSDGAALASGSYSRGAYELLTDTGRRTSLKLVKKDGKYQVEVNDYVTHQMKGESIKVEHSNLQYEISVPVSALKQYNKKFSFGYYCADKPLVEDIVNIDKGSSHGALNKKFDGITYDGEYSDWDDYPHSLIEYSTQGGQTDDSEAALYASDGYLYGHVKSLLHKTTEGKNEFMPFAVRANKNDKTSISFRFVSVDKDGNINWNPKLTNLENGTYEFTLVDIGSWTTYKNVSDKGFIDYGKIKITTGSKYDEMEYRIYMNKLAKKFGLDENEMKVLQAQYINIGEEWVTYAGTSTGPFVGVTMCCLTAAGVLSYKKRKDKKSMMRIAE
;
A
#
# COMPACT_ATOMS: atom_id res chain seq x y z
N MET A 1 -11.17 -9.48 -54.22
CA MET A 1 -12.40 -9.09 -53.50
C MET A 1 -12.29 -9.69 -52.10
N VAL A 2 -12.12 -8.83 -51.07
CA VAL A 2 -12.37 -9.08 -49.62
C VAL A 2 -11.39 -10.07 -48.93
N ARG A 3 -10.79 -9.85 -47.76
CA ARG A 3 -10.64 -8.77 -46.76
C ARG A 3 -9.46 -9.22 -45.86
N LEU A 4 -8.52 -8.32 -45.52
CA LEU A 4 -8.27 -7.82 -44.15
C LEU A 4 -7.94 -8.89 -43.09
N GLU A 5 -6.71 -8.88 -42.57
CA GLU A 5 -6.47 -8.82 -41.12
C GLU A 5 -5.24 -7.97 -40.80
N LYS A 6 -5.46 -7.04 -39.87
CA LYS A 6 -4.54 -6.03 -39.39
C LYS A 6 -3.71 -6.62 -38.26
N THR A 7 -2.40 -6.61 -38.39
CA THR A 7 -1.47 -6.71 -37.26
C THR A 7 -1.29 -5.30 -36.69
N ILE A 8 -1.91 -4.99 -35.54
CA ILE A 8 -1.59 -3.80 -34.76
C ILE A 8 -0.57 -4.22 -33.70
N VAL A 9 0.68 -3.84 -33.96
CA VAL A 9 1.75 -3.77 -32.96
C VAL A 9 1.57 -2.44 -32.24
N ALA A 10 1.13 -2.46 -30.99
CA ALA A 10 1.16 -1.28 -30.11
C ALA A 10 2.56 -1.17 -29.49
N GLY A 11 3.50 -0.67 -30.28
CA GLY A 11 4.79 -0.17 -29.81
C GLY A 11 4.67 1.33 -29.56
N SER A 12 4.95 1.73 -28.33
CA SER A 12 5.03 3.13 -27.88
C SER A 12 6.08 3.87 -28.71
N MET A 13 5.64 4.67 -29.67
CA MET A 13 6.52 5.50 -30.50
C MET A 13 6.52 6.92 -29.93
N ALA A 14 7.62 7.26 -29.24
CA ALA A 14 7.94 8.63 -28.88
C ALA A 14 8.15 9.44 -30.16
N LEU A 15 7.32 10.47 -30.37
CA LEU A 15 7.46 11.40 -31.48
C LEU A 15 8.57 12.40 -31.16
N LEU A 16 9.76 12.18 -31.74
CA LEU A 16 10.82 13.18 -31.85
C LEU A 16 10.53 14.02 -33.11
N LEU A 17 9.90 15.18 -32.93
CA LEU A 17 9.79 16.19 -33.98
C LEU A 17 11.05 17.06 -33.97
N ALA A 18 11.99 16.75 -34.87
CA ALA A 18 13.07 17.66 -35.25
C ALA A 18 12.49 18.79 -36.12
N GLY A 19 12.09 19.89 -35.50
CA GLY A 19 11.75 21.13 -36.18
C GLY A 19 12.98 22.03 -36.25
N THR A 20 13.54 22.21 -37.43
CA THR A 20 14.56 23.23 -37.72
C THR A 20 13.94 24.62 -37.59
N SER A 21 14.25 25.34 -36.51
CA SER A 21 13.90 26.75 -36.33
C SER A 21 15.10 27.64 -36.61
N PHE A 22 14.89 28.62 -37.49
CA PHE A 22 15.79 29.73 -37.75
C PHE A 22 16.16 30.44 -36.44
N PHE A 23 17.45 30.63 -36.19
CA PHE A 23 17.95 31.48 -35.10
C PHE A 23 17.64 32.95 -35.42
N MET A 24 16.56 33.46 -34.85
CA MET A 24 16.49 34.87 -34.45
C MET A 24 16.76 34.92 -32.94
N PRO A 25 17.66 35.78 -32.44
CA PRO A 25 17.79 36.00 -31.02
C PRO A 25 16.50 36.67 -30.52
N GLN A 26 15.54 35.88 -30.06
CA GLN A 26 14.51 36.38 -29.17
C GLN A 26 15.21 36.74 -27.87
N ASN A 27 15.42 38.03 -27.62
CA ASN A 27 15.48 38.55 -26.27
C ASN A 27 14.13 38.25 -25.62
N LYS A 28 13.95 37.02 -25.13
CA LYS A 28 12.89 36.73 -24.17
C LYS A 28 13.22 37.58 -22.95
N ALA A 29 12.48 38.67 -22.76
CA ALA A 29 12.40 39.28 -21.44
C ALA A 29 11.93 38.15 -20.51
N MET A 30 12.84 37.65 -19.68
CA MET A 30 12.47 36.66 -18.68
C MET A 30 11.48 37.33 -17.74
N ALA A 31 10.39 36.63 -17.43
CA ALA A 31 9.43 37.15 -16.48
C ALA A 31 10.12 37.32 -15.12
N ALA A 32 9.76 38.39 -14.41
CA ALA A 32 10.28 38.64 -13.07
C ALA A 32 9.81 37.53 -12.13
N ARG A 33 10.69 37.10 -11.22
CA ARG A 33 10.35 36.07 -10.24
C ARG A 33 9.15 36.48 -9.39
N THR A 34 8.29 35.52 -9.08
CA THR A 34 7.20 35.68 -8.12
C THR A 34 7.40 34.72 -6.94
N ILE A 35 6.83 35.08 -5.79
CA ILE A 35 6.69 34.19 -4.63
C ILE A 35 5.20 33.99 -4.39
N LYS A 36 4.75 32.74 -4.45
CA LYS A 36 3.45 32.33 -3.98
C LYS A 36 3.53 32.10 -2.47
N ILE A 37 2.44 32.38 -1.76
CA ILE A 37 2.34 32.11 -0.33
C ILE A 37 1.59 30.79 -0.17
N ASP A 38 2.32 29.68 -0.15
CA ASP A 38 1.75 28.34 -0.05
C ASP A 38 2.55 27.36 0.83
N GLY A 39 3.61 27.85 1.48
CA GLY A 39 4.45 27.08 2.39
C GLY A 39 5.49 26.21 1.67
N ASN A 40 5.62 26.31 0.34
CA ASN A 40 6.62 25.59 -0.42
C ASN A 40 7.88 26.46 -0.66
N PRO A 41 9.03 26.11 -0.05
CA PRO A 41 10.22 26.95 -0.11
C PRO A 41 10.95 26.94 -1.46
N SER A 42 10.47 26.22 -2.49
CA SER A 42 11.14 26.17 -3.80
C SER A 42 11.41 27.56 -4.37
N GLU A 43 10.41 28.46 -4.26
CA GLU A 43 10.46 29.85 -4.77
C GLU A 43 11.52 30.74 -4.11
N TRP A 44 12.19 30.22 -3.08
CA TRP A 44 13.26 30.91 -2.35
C TRP A 44 14.66 30.49 -2.78
N ASP A 45 14.81 29.51 -3.68
CA ASP A 45 16.14 29.07 -4.10
C ASP A 45 16.95 30.23 -4.73
N GLY A 46 18.20 30.40 -4.33
CA GLY A 46 19.03 31.54 -4.78
C GLY A 46 18.65 32.93 -4.21
N ILE A 47 17.67 33.01 -3.30
CA ILE A 47 17.46 34.17 -2.42
C ILE A 47 18.32 33.96 -1.16
N PRO A 48 19.03 34.98 -0.64
CA PRO A 48 19.87 34.84 0.55
C PRO A 48 19.08 34.33 1.76
N ALA A 49 19.52 33.19 2.30
CA ALA A 49 19.01 32.61 3.54
C ALA A 49 19.95 32.93 4.72
N TYR A 50 19.35 33.44 5.79
CA TYR A 50 20.05 33.86 6.99
C TYR A 50 19.89 32.80 8.08
N LYS A 51 21.02 32.40 8.70
CA LYS A 51 21.00 31.49 9.85
C LYS A 51 20.46 32.21 11.08
N SER A 52 19.75 31.46 11.90
CA SER A 52 19.20 31.94 13.16
C SER A 52 20.10 31.55 14.35
N ASN A 53 20.18 32.42 15.35
CA ASN A 53 20.74 32.08 16.67
C ASN A 53 19.67 31.66 17.71
N ASP A 54 18.39 31.68 17.33
CA ASP A 54 17.26 31.16 18.12
C ASP A 54 17.08 29.67 17.80
N SER A 55 17.02 28.81 18.83
CA SER A 55 16.89 27.36 18.65
C SER A 55 15.57 26.94 17.99
N LYS A 56 14.54 27.79 18.00
CA LYS A 56 13.23 27.53 17.38
C LYS A 56 13.23 27.78 15.88
N ILE A 57 14.19 28.53 15.36
CA ILE A 57 14.24 28.94 13.95
C ILE A 57 15.53 28.40 13.34
N ALA A 58 15.45 27.68 12.23
CA ALA A 58 16.62 27.17 11.53
C ALA A 58 17.26 28.24 10.66
N LYS A 59 16.44 28.84 9.80
CA LYS A 59 16.84 29.85 8.81
C LYS A 59 15.63 30.69 8.42
N TRP A 60 15.89 31.87 7.89
CA TRP A 60 14.85 32.73 7.31
C TRP A 60 15.39 33.47 6.10
N SER A 61 14.51 33.94 5.23
CA SER A 61 14.83 34.73 4.04
C SER A 61 13.85 35.89 3.90
N VAL A 62 14.26 36.93 3.18
CA VAL A 62 13.41 38.08 2.88
C VAL A 62 13.69 38.56 1.46
N SER A 63 12.61 38.92 0.76
CA SER A 63 12.64 39.47 -0.60
C SER A 63 11.55 40.54 -0.74
N LYS A 64 11.57 41.31 -1.82
CA LYS A 64 10.55 42.35 -2.04
C LYS A 64 10.20 42.53 -3.51
N ASN A 65 9.04 43.12 -3.75
CA ASN A 65 8.69 43.80 -5.00
C ASN A 65 8.05 45.16 -4.66
N ASP A 66 7.41 45.80 -5.64
CA ASP A 66 6.76 47.11 -5.46
C ASP A 66 5.60 47.08 -4.45
N ASP A 67 4.95 45.92 -4.30
CA ASP A 67 3.71 45.80 -3.54
C ASP A 67 3.95 45.25 -2.13
N TYR A 68 4.88 44.30 -1.99
CA TYR A 68 5.07 43.51 -0.79
C TYR A 68 6.55 43.26 -0.45
N VAL A 69 6.79 43.08 0.84
CA VAL A 69 7.97 42.41 1.39
C VAL A 69 7.56 40.99 1.78
N TYR A 70 8.25 40.01 1.23
CA TYR A 70 7.99 38.58 1.42
C TYR A 70 8.97 38.03 2.44
N PHE A 71 8.50 37.10 3.25
CA PHE A 71 9.28 36.43 4.29
C PHE A 71 9.10 34.92 4.20
N TYR A 72 10.20 34.22 4.41
CA TYR A 72 10.24 32.78 4.59
C TYR A 72 10.96 32.44 5.88
N VAL A 73 10.40 31.53 6.65
CA VAL A 73 10.95 31.09 7.93
C VAL A 73 10.84 29.57 8.02
N GLN A 74 11.99 28.91 8.12
CA GLN A 74 12.06 27.50 8.48
C GLN A 74 12.21 27.37 9.98
N GLN A 75 11.29 26.63 10.59
CA GLN A 75 11.19 26.47 12.04
C GLN A 75 11.71 25.07 12.44
N ASN A 76 12.34 24.98 13.60
CA ASN A 76 12.72 23.71 14.22
C ASN A 76 11.54 23.20 15.07
N GLY A 77 11.00 22.04 14.69
CA GLY A 77 9.81 21.43 15.28
C GLY A 77 8.52 22.13 14.90
N GLY A 78 7.47 21.86 15.70
CA GLY A 78 6.14 22.42 15.52
C GLY A 78 5.15 21.49 14.84
N ASN A 79 3.89 21.92 14.83
CA ASN A 79 2.80 21.33 14.06
C ASN A 79 1.76 22.43 13.74
N ILE A 80 0.66 22.05 13.08
CA ILE A 80 -0.43 22.96 12.71
C ILE A 80 -1.09 23.69 13.89
N TYR A 81 -0.95 23.19 15.12
CA TYR A 81 -1.52 23.75 16.35
C TYR A 81 -0.50 24.48 17.23
N GLY A 82 0.76 24.58 16.80
CA GLY A 82 1.84 25.03 17.67
C GLY A 82 3.12 25.32 16.90
N GLN A 83 3.08 26.30 15.99
CA GLN A 83 4.27 26.73 15.25
C GLN A 83 5.26 27.51 16.14
N PRO A 84 6.56 27.14 16.19
CA PRO A 84 7.57 27.81 17.00
C PRO A 84 7.74 29.31 16.74
N ILE A 85 7.47 29.76 15.51
CA ILE A 85 7.55 31.16 15.09
C ILE A 85 6.68 32.09 15.95
N THR A 86 5.59 31.58 16.53
CA THR A 86 4.68 32.32 17.41
C THR A 86 5.34 32.84 18.69
N SER A 87 6.49 32.28 19.07
CA SER A 87 7.31 32.76 20.18
C SER A 87 8.41 33.75 19.76
N THR A 88 8.42 34.18 18.51
CA THR A 88 9.46 35.04 17.93
C THR A 88 8.82 36.31 17.35
N ASN A 89 9.63 37.33 17.07
CA ASN A 89 9.17 38.54 16.41
C ASN A 89 10.27 39.16 15.57
N PHE A 90 9.89 39.75 14.44
CA PHE A 90 10.78 40.65 13.70
C PHE A 90 10.75 42.02 14.37
N ILE A 91 11.90 42.67 14.43
CA ILE A 91 12.03 44.06 14.86
C ILE A 91 12.36 44.90 13.63
N ILE A 92 11.65 46.00 13.46
CA ILE A 92 11.86 46.95 12.37
C ILE A 92 12.37 48.25 12.99
N LYS A 93 13.55 48.71 12.55
CA LYS A 93 14.14 49.99 12.98
C LYS A 93 14.22 50.93 11.80
N TYR A 94 13.64 52.12 11.93
CA TYR A 94 13.65 53.15 10.89
C TYR A 94 14.79 54.14 11.13
N GLU A 95 15.25 54.81 10.07
CA GLU A 95 16.33 55.80 10.16
C GLU A 95 15.98 57.03 11.00
N ASP A 96 14.69 57.35 11.15
CA ASP A 96 14.19 58.43 12.02
C ASP A 96 14.19 58.07 13.52
N GLY A 97 14.69 56.88 13.87
CA GLY A 97 14.78 56.38 15.24
C GLY A 97 13.49 55.70 15.75
N SER A 98 12.40 55.73 14.98
CA SER A 98 11.20 54.97 15.31
C SER A 98 11.39 53.46 15.09
N SER A 99 10.54 52.65 15.72
CA SER A 99 10.57 51.19 15.59
C SER A 99 9.18 50.58 15.56
N ASP A 100 9.03 49.47 14.84
CA ASP A 100 7.86 48.61 14.84
C ASP A 100 8.31 47.14 14.87
N GLY A 101 7.41 46.20 14.62
CA GLY A 101 7.75 44.79 14.51
C GLY A 101 6.69 43.98 13.76
N ILE A 102 6.99 42.71 13.55
CA ILE A 102 6.06 41.72 13.03
C ILE A 102 5.97 40.59 14.04
N ARG A 103 4.75 40.29 14.48
CA ARG A 103 4.41 39.28 15.49
C ARG A 103 3.39 38.29 14.91
N PHE A 104 3.23 37.15 15.56
CA PHE A 104 2.39 36.05 15.07
C PHE A 104 1.44 35.58 16.16
N GLU A 105 0.15 35.45 15.82
CA GLU A 105 -0.83 34.80 16.70
C GLU A 105 -0.64 33.28 16.72
N ALA A 106 -1.17 32.63 17.76
CA ALA A 106 -1.22 31.18 17.85
C ALA A 106 -1.80 30.54 16.59
N ASN A 107 -1.32 29.34 16.24
CA ASN A 107 -1.69 28.59 15.03
C ASN A 107 -1.42 29.33 13.71
N MET A 108 -0.59 30.38 13.74
CA MET A 108 -0.43 31.31 12.62
C MET A 108 -1.76 31.91 12.15
N ASN A 109 -2.73 32.13 13.06
CA ASN A 109 -4.04 32.69 12.70
C ASN A 109 -3.96 34.10 12.12
N ALA A 110 -3.00 34.91 12.57
CA ALA A 110 -2.80 36.27 12.09
C ALA A 110 -1.33 36.69 12.22
N VAL A 111 -0.94 37.61 11.34
CA VAL A 111 0.32 38.34 11.40
C VAL A 111 0.02 39.76 11.86
N LYS A 112 0.67 40.20 12.94
CA LYS A 112 0.40 41.44 13.67
C LYS A 112 1.61 42.36 13.66
N ASN A 113 1.40 43.63 13.97
CA ASN A 113 2.49 44.60 14.14
C ASN A 113 3.19 44.46 15.53
N GLY A 114 4.13 45.37 15.82
CA GLY A 114 4.92 45.37 17.05
C GLY A 114 4.13 45.59 18.34
N THR A 115 2.93 46.19 18.25
CA THR A 115 1.99 46.41 19.36
C THR A 115 0.84 45.40 19.39
N PHE A 116 0.93 44.34 18.57
CA PHE A 116 -0.09 43.30 18.41
C PHE A 116 -1.39 43.79 17.72
N GLY A 117 -1.35 44.94 17.06
CA GLY A 117 -2.43 45.42 16.20
C GLY A 117 -2.41 44.76 14.81
N ASP A 118 -3.53 44.83 14.11
CA ASP A 118 -3.65 44.32 12.74
C ASP A 118 -2.78 45.12 11.75
N ILE A 119 -2.19 44.41 10.79
CA ILE A 119 -1.48 45.03 9.66
C ILE A 119 -2.47 45.15 8.50
N ASP A 120 -2.78 46.39 8.11
CA ASP A 120 -3.74 46.66 7.04
C ASP A 120 -3.30 46.03 5.70
N GLY A 121 -4.17 45.22 5.11
CA GLY A 121 -3.91 44.49 3.86
C GLY A 121 -3.23 43.13 4.01
N VAL A 122 -3.12 42.58 5.24
CA VAL A 122 -2.64 41.22 5.50
C VAL A 122 -3.81 40.34 5.97
N GLY A 123 -4.10 39.27 5.23
CA GLY A 123 -5.14 38.30 5.56
C GLY A 123 -4.69 36.85 5.43
N ASP A 124 -5.63 35.91 5.33
CA ASP A 124 -5.34 34.47 5.22
C ASP A 124 -4.55 34.11 3.95
N LYS A 125 -4.77 34.81 2.84
CA LYS A 125 -4.04 34.61 1.58
C LYS A 125 -2.57 35.07 1.62
N ASP A 126 -2.17 35.79 2.68
CA ASP A 126 -0.87 36.45 2.80
C ASP A 126 0.04 35.72 3.79
N LYS A 127 -0.38 34.54 4.26
CA LYS A 127 0.38 33.65 5.13
C LYS A 127 0.09 32.18 4.78
N ALA A 128 1.09 31.32 4.88
CA ALA A 128 0.96 29.88 4.71
C ALA A 128 1.99 29.17 5.59
N SER A 129 1.66 27.95 6.03
CA SER A 129 2.54 27.16 6.88
C SER A 129 2.35 25.69 6.57
N GLU A 130 3.41 25.03 6.08
CA GLU A 130 3.38 23.63 5.65
C GLU A 130 4.50 22.82 6.30
N PRO A 131 4.31 21.50 6.49
CA PRO A 131 5.37 20.63 6.98
C PRO A 131 6.56 20.61 6.00
N SER A 132 7.79 20.67 6.53
CA SER A 132 9.01 20.70 5.71
C SER A 132 9.31 19.34 5.08
N GLN A 133 10.13 19.37 4.03
CA GLN A 133 10.82 18.16 3.56
C GLN A 133 11.99 17.79 4.49
N GLU A 134 12.59 18.74 5.20
CA GLU A 134 13.63 18.47 6.18
C GLU A 134 13.01 17.98 7.50
N LYS A 135 13.56 16.91 8.07
CA LYS A 135 13.05 16.27 9.29
C LYS A 135 12.79 17.25 10.43
N ASP A 136 11.62 17.11 11.05
CA ASP A 136 11.15 17.81 12.25
C ASP A 136 11.20 19.33 12.09
N LYS A 137 10.71 19.82 10.95
CA LYS A 137 10.69 21.24 10.60
C LYS A 137 9.40 21.64 9.91
N TYR A 138 9.14 22.93 9.96
CA TYR A 138 7.95 23.53 9.37
C TYR A 138 8.32 24.79 8.61
N GLU A 139 7.78 24.93 7.39
CA GLU A 139 8.03 26.06 6.51
C GLU A 139 6.90 27.06 6.63
N THR A 140 7.21 28.32 6.92
CA THR A 140 6.23 29.40 6.98
C THR A 140 6.59 30.48 5.99
N GLU A 141 5.60 30.89 5.20
CA GLU A 141 5.69 32.02 4.29
C GLU A 141 4.66 33.07 4.68
N PHE A 142 5.02 34.34 4.60
CA PHE A 142 4.07 35.43 4.72
C PHE A 142 4.57 36.67 3.98
N ARG A 143 3.67 37.60 3.70
CA ARG A 143 4.04 38.88 3.06
C ARG A 143 3.37 40.06 3.73
N ILE A 144 4.08 41.18 3.75
CA ILE A 144 3.66 42.44 4.36
C ILE A 144 3.64 43.53 3.29
N PRO A 145 2.53 44.29 3.14
CA PRO A 145 2.45 45.38 2.17
C PRO A 145 3.55 46.42 2.37
N GLN A 146 4.15 46.92 1.29
CA GLN A 146 5.19 47.97 1.33
C GLN A 146 4.70 49.23 2.08
N LYS A 147 3.40 49.55 1.99
CA LYS A 147 2.77 50.66 2.72
C LYS A 147 2.97 50.59 4.24
N PHE A 148 3.09 49.39 4.81
CA PHE A 148 3.34 49.22 6.25
C PHE A 148 4.70 49.79 6.68
N PHE A 149 5.70 49.72 5.80
CA PHE A 149 7.04 50.28 6.04
C PHE A 149 7.12 51.78 5.75
N GLY A 150 6.01 52.41 5.32
CA GLY A 150 5.89 53.86 5.15
C GLY A 150 6.83 54.47 4.10
N GLY A 151 7.37 53.68 3.17
CA GLY A 151 8.35 54.12 2.17
C GLY A 151 9.70 54.56 2.76
N LYS A 152 9.94 54.28 4.05
CA LYS A 152 11.18 54.64 4.75
C LYS A 152 12.24 53.58 4.53
N LYS A 153 13.51 53.96 4.66
CA LYS A 153 14.58 52.99 4.86
C LYS A 153 14.47 52.39 6.27
N TYR A 154 14.60 51.08 6.34
CA TYR A 154 14.53 50.32 7.58
C TYR A 154 15.60 49.25 7.65
N THR A 155 15.85 48.76 8.87
CA THR A 155 16.62 47.56 9.16
C THR A 155 15.71 46.54 9.83
N LEU A 156 15.64 45.34 9.24
CA LEU A 156 15.02 44.17 9.86
C LEU A 156 16.01 43.52 10.79
N GLU A 157 15.59 43.18 12.00
CA GLU A 157 16.34 42.38 12.96
C GLU A 157 15.51 41.17 13.36
N TYR A 158 16.04 39.97 13.10
CA TYR A 158 15.39 38.70 13.41
C TYR A 158 16.41 37.61 13.69
N CYS A 159 16.23 36.90 14.81
CA CYS A 159 17.06 35.78 15.24
C CYS A 159 18.57 36.04 15.13
N GLY A 160 19.00 37.21 15.61
CA GLY A 160 20.41 37.64 15.64
C GLY A 160 20.97 38.19 14.33
N THR A 161 20.21 38.15 13.24
CA THR A 161 20.62 38.71 11.94
C THR A 161 19.95 40.06 11.69
N LYS A 162 20.70 40.99 11.08
CA LYS A 162 20.20 42.30 10.65
C LYS A 162 20.30 42.44 9.14
N VAL A 163 19.23 42.88 8.49
CA VAL A 163 19.15 43.08 7.03
C VAL A 163 18.61 44.47 6.76
N LYS A 164 19.35 45.31 6.03
CA LYS A 164 18.86 46.63 5.63
C LYS A 164 17.92 46.49 4.44
N SER A 165 16.91 47.36 4.39
CA SER A 165 15.94 47.43 3.28
C SER A 165 16.59 47.55 1.89
N ASP A 166 17.76 48.19 1.78
CA ASP A 166 18.54 48.32 0.54
C ASP A 166 19.22 46.99 0.13
N ASP A 167 19.49 46.09 1.08
CA ASP A 167 20.13 44.79 0.85
C ASP A 167 19.10 43.66 0.58
N ILE A 168 17.80 43.93 0.77
CA ILE A 168 16.73 42.97 0.47
C ILE A 168 16.65 42.79 -1.04
N THR A 169 16.74 41.52 -1.47
CA THR A 169 16.64 41.14 -2.89
C THR A 169 15.33 41.65 -3.48
N ASP A 170 15.42 42.39 -4.59
CA ASP A 170 14.25 42.77 -5.38
C ASP A 170 13.94 41.64 -6.37
N LEU A 171 12.73 41.09 -6.32
CA LEU A 171 12.29 40.02 -7.21
C LEU A 171 12.34 40.40 -8.69
N LYS A 172 12.25 41.69 -9.03
CA LYS A 172 12.43 42.18 -10.42
C LYS A 172 13.85 42.00 -10.94
N SER A 173 14.84 41.89 -10.04
CA SER A 173 16.25 41.65 -10.39
C SER A 173 16.57 40.16 -10.57
N LYS A 174 15.58 39.29 -10.36
CA LYS A 174 15.71 37.84 -10.48
C LYS A 174 14.79 37.35 -11.59
N ASP A 175 15.35 36.51 -12.44
CA ASP A 175 14.57 35.78 -13.43
C ASP A 175 13.65 34.77 -12.75
N GLU A 176 12.55 34.42 -13.42
CA GLU A 176 11.71 33.30 -13.02
C GLU A 176 12.54 32.06 -12.69
N GLU A 177 12.18 31.39 -11.59
CA GLU A 177 12.87 30.19 -11.17
C GLU A 177 12.72 29.10 -12.23
N THR A 178 13.86 28.63 -12.73
CA THR A 178 13.90 27.40 -13.51
C THR A 178 13.83 26.24 -12.53
N LYS A 179 12.67 25.59 -12.44
CA LYS A 179 12.52 24.37 -11.64
C LYS A 179 13.57 23.37 -12.08
N SER A 180 14.48 23.02 -11.18
CA SER A 180 15.40 21.91 -11.39
C SER A 180 14.59 20.63 -11.54
N ASP A 181 14.81 19.89 -12.63
CA ASP A 181 14.31 18.52 -12.72
C ASP A 181 14.99 17.68 -11.64
N TYR A 182 14.19 17.09 -10.75
CA TYR A 182 14.70 16.20 -9.71
C TYR A 182 15.11 14.87 -10.35
N VAL A 183 16.33 14.40 -10.03
CA VAL A 183 16.85 13.11 -10.49
C VAL A 183 16.80 12.12 -9.34
N TYR A 184 16.19 10.95 -9.59
CA TYR A 184 16.13 9.87 -8.62
C TYR A 184 17.53 9.31 -8.32
N LYS A 185 17.88 9.22 -7.03
CA LYS A 185 19.20 8.77 -6.54
C LYS A 185 19.09 7.73 -5.42
N GLY A 186 17.97 7.01 -5.36
CA GLY A 186 17.61 6.14 -4.24
C GLY A 186 16.90 6.88 -3.11
N ILE A 187 16.26 6.10 -2.23
CA ILE A 187 15.54 6.59 -1.05
C ILE A 187 16.28 6.19 0.23
N LYS A 188 16.37 7.10 1.18
CA LYS A 188 16.85 6.87 2.54
C LYS A 188 15.68 6.92 3.52
N ILE A 189 15.82 6.19 4.62
CA ILE A 189 14.84 6.21 5.72
C ILE A 189 15.47 6.98 6.88
N ASP A 190 15.34 8.30 6.88
CA ASP A 190 15.92 9.23 7.84
C ASP A 190 14.97 10.36 8.32
N GLY A 191 13.78 10.51 7.73
CA GLY A 191 12.76 11.52 7.98
C GLY A 191 12.91 12.78 7.13
N ASN A 192 13.86 12.82 6.19
CA ASN A 192 14.02 13.88 5.20
C ASN A 192 13.49 13.42 3.84
N PHE A 193 12.46 14.10 3.34
CA PHE A 193 11.70 13.65 2.18
C PHE A 193 12.22 14.21 0.83
N SER A 194 13.38 14.88 0.82
CA SER A 194 13.90 15.52 -0.39
C SER A 194 14.28 14.54 -1.52
N ASP A 195 14.66 13.31 -1.18
CA ASP A 195 14.91 12.21 -2.12
C ASP A 195 13.64 11.71 -2.82
N TRP A 196 12.47 11.91 -2.22
CA TRP A 196 11.17 11.66 -2.85
C TRP A 196 10.77 12.70 -3.89
N ASN A 197 11.51 13.80 -4.07
CA ASN A 197 11.13 14.86 -5.03
C ASN A 197 11.15 14.39 -6.49
N ALA A 198 11.96 13.39 -6.81
CA ALA A 198 11.99 12.76 -8.13
C ALA A 198 10.91 11.68 -8.32
N VAL A 199 10.08 11.43 -7.31
CA VAL A 199 9.05 10.38 -7.31
C VAL A 199 7.67 11.03 -7.39
N ASP A 200 6.90 10.61 -8.38
CA ASP A 200 5.51 11.05 -8.53
C ASP A 200 4.66 10.56 -7.37
N LYS A 201 4.03 11.50 -6.65
CA LYS A 201 3.16 11.24 -5.51
C LYS A 201 1.70 11.28 -5.98
N LYS A 202 1.01 10.15 -5.89
CA LYS A 202 -0.39 10.04 -6.26
C LYS A 202 -1.27 10.71 -5.21
N ASP A 203 -2.20 11.56 -5.66
CA ASP A 203 -3.28 12.07 -4.82
C ASP A 203 -4.24 10.93 -4.49
N VAL A 204 -4.47 10.70 -3.20
CA VAL A 204 -5.34 9.63 -2.70
C VAL A 204 -6.48 10.16 -1.84
N THR A 205 -6.70 11.48 -1.79
CA THR A 205 -7.79 12.10 -1.01
C THR A 205 -9.17 11.57 -1.41
N GLY A 206 -9.36 11.26 -2.69
CA GLY A 206 -10.61 10.71 -3.24
C GLY A 206 -10.82 9.20 -3.04
N ASN A 207 -9.95 8.51 -2.30
CA ASN A 207 -10.15 7.09 -2.01
C ASN A 207 -11.40 6.89 -1.12
N THR A 208 -12.24 5.90 -1.47
CA THR A 208 -13.55 5.68 -0.86
C THR A 208 -13.54 4.77 0.37
N GLU A 209 -12.37 4.27 0.77
CA GLU A 209 -12.23 3.50 2.00
C GLU A 209 -12.66 4.35 3.21
N LYS A 210 -13.31 3.69 4.17
CA LYS A 210 -13.75 4.38 5.39
C LYS A 210 -12.50 4.86 6.15
N ASN A 211 -12.53 6.09 6.65
CA ASN A 211 -11.42 6.71 7.41
C ASN A 211 -10.11 6.81 6.60
N ASN A 212 -10.19 7.22 5.34
CA ASN A 212 -9.01 7.60 4.56
C ASN A 212 -8.37 8.86 5.14
N ASN A 213 -7.27 8.69 5.87
CA ASN A 213 -6.51 9.76 6.51
C ASN A 213 -5.27 10.18 5.72
N LEU A 214 -5.18 9.80 4.44
CA LEU A 214 -4.03 10.08 3.58
C LEU A 214 -4.41 11.07 2.48
N SER A 215 -3.51 12.01 2.22
CA SER A 215 -3.60 12.94 1.10
C SER A 215 -2.78 12.48 -0.11
N LYS A 216 -1.61 11.87 0.13
CA LYS A 216 -0.74 11.36 -0.94
C LYS A 216 -0.12 10.02 -0.59
N ALA A 217 0.18 9.23 -1.61
CA ALA A 217 0.96 8.00 -1.50
C ALA A 217 1.90 7.84 -2.71
N ALA A 218 3.06 7.22 -2.49
CA ALA A 218 3.96 6.78 -3.56
C ALA A 218 4.66 5.50 -3.16
N VAL A 219 5.07 4.70 -4.14
CA VAL A 219 5.87 3.49 -3.92
C VAL A 219 6.95 3.41 -4.98
N VAL A 220 8.17 3.08 -4.56
CA VAL A 220 9.29 2.78 -5.43
C VAL A 220 9.78 1.38 -5.11
N PHE A 221 9.88 0.52 -6.12
CA PHE A 221 10.54 -0.78 -5.99
C PHE A 221 11.90 -0.69 -6.67
N ASP A 222 12.97 -0.70 -5.88
CA ASP A 222 14.34 -0.45 -6.32
C ASP A 222 15.30 -1.48 -5.71
N GLY A 223 15.83 -2.36 -6.56
CA GLY A 223 16.80 -3.37 -6.17
C GLY A 223 16.19 -4.42 -5.25
N ASP A 224 16.61 -4.42 -3.99
CA ASP A 224 16.22 -5.37 -2.93
C ASP A 224 15.19 -4.79 -1.96
N TYR A 225 14.73 -3.56 -2.18
CA TYR A 225 13.81 -2.87 -1.28
C TYR A 225 12.63 -2.24 -2.00
N ILE A 226 11.52 -2.18 -1.29
CA ILE A 226 10.30 -1.46 -1.62
C ILE A 226 10.21 -0.27 -0.66
N TYR A 227 10.22 0.93 -1.21
CA TYR A 227 10.10 2.18 -0.48
C TYR A 227 8.68 2.71 -0.60
N ILE A 228 8.04 3.05 0.51
CA ILE A 228 6.67 3.55 0.56
C ILE A 228 6.67 4.94 1.19
N TYR A 229 6.03 5.89 0.53
CA TYR A 229 5.75 7.23 1.04
C TYR A 229 4.26 7.38 1.33
N LEU A 230 3.93 7.92 2.50
CA LEU A 230 2.56 8.29 2.87
C LEU A 230 2.55 9.72 3.39
N LYS A 231 1.62 10.55 2.91
CA LYS A 231 1.32 11.87 3.51
C LYS A 231 -0.06 11.83 4.16
N GLU A 232 -0.12 12.17 5.43
CA GLU A 232 -1.37 12.29 6.18
C GLU A 232 -2.19 13.51 5.69
N THR A 233 -3.49 13.53 5.97
CA THR A 233 -4.26 14.79 5.96
C THR A 233 -3.93 15.60 7.21
N SER A 234 -4.31 16.87 7.24
CA SER A 234 -4.02 17.76 8.39
C SER A 234 -4.57 17.26 9.73
N ASP A 235 -5.68 16.54 9.69
CA ASP A 235 -6.43 16.00 10.84
C ASP A 235 -6.40 14.47 10.93
N GLY A 236 -5.74 13.81 9.98
CA GLY A 236 -5.70 12.36 9.85
C GLY A 236 -4.43 11.75 10.44
N ALA A 237 -4.52 10.47 10.78
CA ALA A 237 -3.35 9.66 11.14
C ALA A 237 -3.28 8.39 10.28
N ALA A 238 -2.12 8.11 9.68
CA ALA A 238 -1.90 6.91 8.89
C ALA A 238 -2.05 5.62 9.74
N LEU A 239 -1.71 5.70 11.03
CA LEU A 239 -1.91 4.66 12.05
C LEU A 239 -3.39 4.31 12.30
N ALA A 240 -4.30 5.23 11.96
CA ALA A 240 -5.74 5.09 12.14
C ALA A 240 -6.49 5.09 10.79
N SER A 241 -5.77 4.87 9.69
CA SER A 241 -6.34 4.90 8.35
C SER A 241 -6.89 3.53 7.93
N GLY A 242 -7.82 3.53 6.96
CA GLY A 242 -8.47 2.35 6.39
C GLY A 242 -9.74 1.91 7.14
N SER A 243 -10.48 0.95 6.56
CA SER A 243 -11.88 0.66 6.91
C SER A 243 -12.19 0.30 8.38
N TYR A 244 -11.17 -0.06 9.17
CA TYR A 244 -11.26 -0.35 10.60
C TYR A 244 -10.46 0.61 11.50
N SER A 245 -9.85 1.63 10.92
CA SER A 245 -8.96 2.57 11.61
C SER A 245 -7.83 1.92 12.37
N ARG A 246 -7.11 1.00 11.70
CA ARG A 246 -6.03 0.21 12.33
C ARG A 246 -4.66 0.43 11.69
N GLY A 247 -4.57 1.29 10.66
CA GLY A 247 -3.32 1.50 9.95
C GLY A 247 -2.79 0.23 9.29
N ALA A 248 -3.71 -0.62 8.80
CA ALA A 248 -3.38 -1.86 8.11
C ALA A 248 -3.33 -1.61 6.60
N TYR A 249 -2.15 -1.85 6.03
CA TYR A 249 -1.84 -1.72 4.61
C TYR A 249 -1.46 -3.07 4.03
N GLU A 250 -1.33 -3.16 2.72
CA GLU A 250 -0.91 -4.36 2.04
C GLU A 250 0.00 -4.11 0.84
N LEU A 251 0.82 -5.12 0.55
CA LEU A 251 1.39 -5.36 -0.78
C LEU A 251 0.60 -6.51 -1.42
N LEU A 252 -0.14 -6.21 -2.48
CA LEU A 252 -0.95 -7.17 -3.24
C LEU A 252 -0.25 -7.52 -4.55
N THR A 253 0.21 -8.76 -4.68
CA THR A 253 0.93 -9.23 -5.88
C THR A 253 -0.03 -9.54 -7.03
N ASP A 254 0.52 -9.61 -8.25
CA ASP A 254 -0.21 -10.06 -9.44
C ASP A 254 -0.61 -11.55 -9.41
N THR A 255 -0.09 -12.34 -8.48
CA THR A 255 -0.57 -13.68 -8.14
C THR A 255 -1.68 -13.67 -7.07
N GLY A 256 -2.17 -12.49 -6.66
CA GLY A 256 -3.26 -12.36 -5.70
C GLY A 256 -2.83 -12.53 -4.23
N ARG A 257 -1.53 -12.69 -3.96
CA ARG A 257 -1.00 -12.85 -2.60
C ARG A 257 -0.86 -11.51 -1.90
N ARG A 258 -1.12 -11.50 -0.59
CA ARG A 258 -1.14 -10.29 0.24
C ARG A 258 -0.11 -10.39 1.36
N THR A 259 0.75 -9.38 1.44
CA THR A 259 1.59 -9.12 2.62
C THR A 259 0.93 -8.00 3.42
N SER A 260 0.50 -8.28 4.65
CA SER A 260 -0.06 -7.26 5.55
C SER A 260 1.07 -6.44 6.20
N LEU A 261 0.93 -5.12 6.17
CA LEU A 261 1.84 -4.16 6.78
C LEU A 261 1.04 -3.31 7.77
N LYS A 262 1.20 -3.56 9.07
CA LYS A 262 0.45 -2.82 10.10
C LYS A 262 1.34 -1.75 10.73
N LEU A 263 1.03 -0.50 10.46
CA LEU A 263 1.71 0.63 11.06
C LEU A 263 1.29 0.74 12.54
N VAL A 264 2.26 0.83 13.44
CA VAL A 264 2.02 1.00 14.88
C VAL A 264 2.97 2.01 15.49
N LYS A 265 2.61 2.53 16.66
CA LYS A 265 3.50 3.32 17.51
C LYS A 265 3.66 2.63 18.86
N LYS A 266 4.89 2.22 19.18
CA LYS A 266 5.24 1.55 20.44
C LYS A 266 6.40 2.28 21.08
N ASP A 267 6.29 2.58 22.37
CA ASP A 267 7.33 3.28 23.15
C ASP A 267 7.81 4.57 22.47
N GLY A 268 6.87 5.31 21.88
CA GLY A 268 7.13 6.56 21.16
C GLY A 268 7.72 6.39 19.75
N LYS A 269 8.06 5.18 19.33
CA LYS A 269 8.66 4.89 18.01
C LYS A 269 7.64 4.32 17.04
N TYR A 270 7.71 4.77 15.80
CA TYR A 270 6.94 4.19 14.71
C TYR A 270 7.58 2.88 14.27
N GLN A 271 6.74 1.89 13.98
CA GLN A 271 7.15 0.55 13.56
C GLN A 271 6.13 -0.01 12.57
N VAL A 272 6.54 -0.97 11.77
CA VAL A 272 5.64 -1.78 10.93
C VAL A 272 5.66 -3.21 11.46
N GLU A 273 4.51 -3.67 11.92
CA GLU A 273 4.29 -5.07 12.27
C GLU A 273 3.92 -5.85 11.02
N VAL A 274 4.59 -6.98 10.84
CA VAL A 274 4.21 -8.05 9.92
C VAL A 274 4.06 -9.33 10.72
N ASN A 275 3.45 -10.32 10.11
CA ASN A 275 3.23 -11.61 10.75
C ASN A 275 4.50 -12.46 10.88
N ASP A 276 4.36 -13.59 11.57
CA ASP A 276 5.42 -14.55 11.82
C ASP A 276 6.01 -15.16 10.54
N TYR A 277 5.19 -15.43 9.52
CA TYR A 277 5.64 -16.00 8.26
C TYR A 277 6.57 -15.03 7.51
N VAL A 278 6.13 -13.80 7.30
CA VAL A 278 6.86 -12.71 6.65
C VAL A 278 8.11 -12.38 7.46
N THR A 279 8.01 -12.33 8.79
CA THR A 279 9.17 -12.16 9.69
C THR A 279 10.23 -13.23 9.43
N HIS A 280 9.82 -14.49 9.23
CA HIS A 280 10.74 -15.56 8.90
C HIS A 280 11.33 -15.43 7.49
N GLN A 281 10.52 -15.06 6.49
CA GLN A 281 10.99 -14.85 5.12
C GLN A 281 12.04 -13.75 5.02
N MET A 282 11.92 -12.71 5.86
CA MET A 282 12.90 -11.63 5.94
C MET A 282 14.28 -12.06 6.46
N LYS A 283 14.46 -13.27 7.01
CA LYS A 283 15.77 -13.83 7.41
C LYS A 283 16.64 -12.89 8.26
N GLY A 284 16.02 -12.08 9.11
CA GLY A 284 16.69 -11.12 9.99
C GLY A 284 16.81 -9.70 9.43
N GLU A 285 16.41 -9.46 8.18
CA GLU A 285 16.14 -8.11 7.69
C GLU A 285 14.96 -7.48 8.43
N SER A 286 14.92 -6.15 8.48
CA SER A 286 13.90 -5.40 9.19
C SER A 286 13.28 -4.34 8.31
N ILE A 287 11.98 -4.12 8.53
CA ILE A 287 11.28 -2.97 7.96
C ILE A 287 11.69 -1.73 8.76
N LYS A 288 12.19 -0.72 8.07
CA LYS A 288 12.50 0.57 8.67
C LYS A 288 11.37 1.54 8.38
N VAL A 289 11.07 2.39 9.34
CA VAL A 289 10.07 3.45 9.19
C VAL A 289 10.54 4.69 9.91
N GLU A 290 10.39 5.82 9.25
CA GLU A 290 10.51 7.14 9.86
C GLU A 290 9.21 7.91 9.63
N HIS A 291 8.80 8.66 10.64
CA HIS A 291 7.67 9.58 10.56
C HIS A 291 8.17 10.95 10.96
N SER A 292 7.92 11.93 10.11
CA SER A 292 8.16 13.33 10.42
C SER A 292 7.27 14.18 9.55
N ASN A 293 6.89 15.37 10.01
CA ASN A 293 6.20 16.37 9.20
C ASN A 293 4.94 15.81 8.49
N LEU A 294 4.11 15.05 9.21
CA LEU A 294 2.89 14.38 8.71
C LEU A 294 3.13 13.40 7.55
N GLN A 295 4.35 12.90 7.42
CA GLN A 295 4.79 12.04 6.33
C GLN A 295 5.50 10.81 6.89
N TYR A 296 5.30 9.67 6.23
CA TYR A 296 6.03 8.44 6.48
C TYR A 296 6.89 8.10 5.29
N GLU A 297 8.03 7.52 5.60
CA GLU A 297 8.80 6.72 4.66
C GLU A 297 9.10 5.37 5.29
N ILE A 298 8.93 4.32 4.49
CA ILE A 298 9.02 2.94 4.95
C ILE A 298 9.87 2.17 3.94
N SER A 299 10.91 1.47 4.39
CA SER A 299 11.64 0.51 3.54
C SER A 299 11.27 -0.91 3.94
N VAL A 300 10.74 -1.66 2.98
CA VAL A 300 10.36 -3.07 3.13
C VAL A 300 11.30 -3.92 2.28
N PRO A 301 12.03 -4.89 2.85
CA PRO A 301 12.86 -5.78 2.05
C PRO A 301 11.98 -6.65 1.13
N VAL A 302 12.44 -6.94 -0.08
CA VAL A 302 11.67 -7.73 -1.07
C VAL A 302 11.32 -9.12 -0.55
N SER A 303 12.14 -9.69 0.34
CA SER A 303 11.83 -10.95 1.03
C SER A 303 10.53 -10.92 1.84
N ALA A 304 9.99 -9.75 2.18
CA ALA A 304 8.68 -9.61 2.81
C ALA A 304 7.51 -9.68 1.79
N LEU A 305 7.79 -9.41 0.52
CA LEU A 305 6.82 -9.55 -0.56
C LEU A 305 6.58 -11.04 -0.82
N LYS A 306 5.32 -11.47 -0.69
CA LYS A 306 4.94 -12.84 -1.11
C LYS A 306 5.18 -13.03 -2.61
N GLN A 307 5.09 -14.28 -3.06
CA GLN A 307 5.36 -14.65 -4.45
C GLN A 307 4.62 -13.75 -5.44
N TYR A 308 5.33 -13.29 -6.46
CA TYR A 308 4.85 -12.40 -7.51
C TYR A 308 5.53 -12.76 -8.83
N ASN A 309 4.91 -12.43 -9.95
CA ASN A 309 5.46 -12.71 -11.28
C ASN A 309 6.15 -11.49 -11.89
N LYS A 310 5.50 -10.32 -11.82
CA LYS A 310 5.97 -9.11 -12.49
C LYS A 310 5.77 -7.85 -11.66
N LYS A 311 4.62 -7.73 -11.00
CA LYS A 311 4.19 -6.49 -10.37
C LYS A 311 3.38 -6.72 -9.10
N PHE A 312 3.27 -5.68 -8.30
CA PHE A 312 2.35 -5.62 -7.16
C PHE A 312 1.69 -4.25 -7.07
N SER A 313 0.70 -4.16 -6.19
CA SER A 313 0.00 -2.92 -5.84
C SER A 313 0.12 -2.69 -4.34
N PHE A 314 0.02 -1.43 -3.92
CA PHE A 314 0.05 -1.04 -2.51
C PHE A 314 -1.25 -0.33 -2.13
N GLY A 315 -1.83 -0.65 -0.99
CA GLY A 315 -3.06 -0.02 -0.53
C GLY A 315 -3.43 -0.36 0.90
N TYR A 316 -4.65 0.00 1.29
CA TYR A 316 -5.23 -0.47 2.55
C TYR A 316 -5.49 -1.98 2.47
N TYR A 317 -5.26 -2.69 3.57
CA TYR A 317 -5.44 -4.14 3.63
C TYR A 317 -6.86 -4.55 3.23
N CYS A 318 -6.99 -5.44 2.24
CA CYS A 318 -8.26 -5.92 1.67
C CYS A 318 -9.24 -4.84 1.18
N ALA A 319 -8.71 -3.66 0.80
CA ALA A 319 -9.52 -2.63 0.14
C ALA A 319 -9.91 -3.03 -1.29
N ASP A 320 -11.04 -2.50 -1.77
CA ASP A 320 -11.51 -2.77 -3.14
C ASP A 320 -10.56 -2.16 -4.19
N LYS A 321 -9.88 -1.07 -3.84
CA LYS A 321 -8.94 -0.35 -4.71
C LYS A 321 -7.64 -0.04 -3.98
N PRO A 322 -6.49 -0.42 -4.55
CA PRO A 322 -5.20 -0.02 -4.02
C PRO A 322 -4.97 1.49 -4.16
N LEU A 323 -4.04 2.01 -3.35
CA LEU A 323 -3.61 3.40 -3.40
C LEU A 323 -2.68 3.62 -4.61
N VAL A 324 -1.73 2.71 -4.82
CA VAL A 324 -0.77 2.74 -5.94
C VAL A 324 -0.79 1.37 -6.64
N GLU A 325 -0.87 1.36 -7.96
CA GLU A 325 -1.03 0.16 -8.78
C GLU A 325 0.20 -0.07 -9.65
N ASP A 326 0.35 -1.31 -10.12
CA ASP A 326 1.29 -1.69 -11.19
C ASP A 326 2.76 -1.36 -10.90
N ILE A 327 3.16 -1.54 -9.65
CA ILE A 327 4.52 -1.29 -9.17
C ILE A 327 5.44 -2.41 -9.67
N VAL A 328 6.53 -2.02 -10.33
CA VAL A 328 7.55 -2.91 -10.90
C VAL A 328 8.93 -2.49 -10.40
N ASN A 329 9.87 -3.44 -10.37
CA ASN A 329 11.26 -3.12 -10.00
C ASN A 329 11.90 -2.25 -11.08
N ILE A 330 12.39 -1.07 -10.68
CA ILE A 330 13.06 -0.14 -11.59
C ILE A 330 14.53 -0.51 -11.82
N ASP A 331 15.13 -1.28 -10.89
CA ASP A 331 16.46 -1.82 -11.06
C ASP A 331 16.44 -3.04 -11.99
N LYS A 332 16.83 -2.80 -13.25
CA LYS A 332 16.90 -3.84 -14.28
C LYS A 332 18.02 -4.86 -14.04
N GLY A 333 18.96 -4.57 -13.15
CA GLY A 333 20.05 -5.48 -12.76
C GLY A 333 19.70 -6.40 -11.59
N SER A 334 18.60 -6.12 -10.89
CA SER A 334 18.17 -6.89 -9.72
C SER A 334 17.68 -8.29 -10.09
N SER A 335 17.95 -9.27 -9.22
CA SER A 335 17.33 -10.61 -9.28
C SER A 335 15.84 -10.60 -8.95
N HIS A 336 15.32 -9.47 -8.46
CA HIS A 336 13.93 -9.25 -8.08
C HIS A 336 13.15 -8.47 -9.14
N GLY A 337 13.59 -8.53 -10.40
CA GLY A 337 12.85 -7.99 -11.54
C GLY A 337 11.61 -8.82 -11.90
N ALA A 338 11.04 -8.57 -13.08
CA ALA A 338 9.99 -9.43 -13.61
C ALA A 338 10.53 -10.85 -13.82
N LEU A 339 10.01 -11.81 -13.05
CA LEU A 339 10.52 -13.18 -13.01
C LEU A 339 10.14 -13.98 -14.27
N ASN A 340 9.12 -13.55 -15.03
CA ASN A 340 8.64 -14.17 -16.28
C ASN A 340 8.54 -15.72 -16.20
N LYS A 341 8.24 -16.25 -15.01
CA LYS A 341 8.09 -17.68 -14.82
C LYS A 341 6.81 -18.13 -15.50
N LYS A 342 6.90 -19.24 -16.23
CA LYS A 342 5.76 -19.83 -16.92
C LYS A 342 5.21 -20.93 -16.05
N PHE A 343 3.97 -20.77 -15.59
CA PHE A 343 3.23 -21.84 -14.94
C PHE A 343 3.16 -23.07 -15.86
N ASP A 344 3.58 -24.23 -15.36
CA ASP A 344 3.72 -25.48 -16.11
C ASP A 344 2.81 -26.61 -15.59
N GLY A 345 1.76 -26.24 -14.84
CA GLY A 345 0.85 -27.19 -14.20
C GLY A 345 1.18 -27.43 -12.72
N ILE A 346 0.45 -28.35 -12.11
CA ILE A 346 0.58 -28.75 -10.70
C ILE A 346 0.91 -30.23 -10.62
N THR A 347 1.87 -30.59 -9.78
CA THR A 347 2.22 -31.97 -9.45
C THR A 347 1.85 -32.28 -8.01
N TYR A 348 1.04 -33.32 -7.80
CA TYR A 348 0.71 -33.75 -6.45
C TYR A 348 1.89 -34.52 -5.81
N ASP A 349 2.78 -33.80 -5.13
CA ASP A 349 3.98 -34.35 -4.50
C ASP A 349 4.20 -33.85 -3.07
N GLY A 350 3.46 -32.84 -2.61
CA GLY A 350 3.65 -32.23 -1.29
C GLY A 350 4.82 -31.25 -1.23
N GLU A 351 5.46 -30.98 -2.37
CA GLU A 351 6.21 -29.75 -2.61
C GLU A 351 5.21 -28.68 -3.09
N TYR A 352 5.51 -27.41 -2.83
CA TYR A 352 4.54 -26.32 -3.05
C TYR A 352 5.03 -25.26 -4.04
N SER A 353 6.21 -25.45 -4.62
CA SER A 353 6.86 -24.45 -5.47
C SER A 353 6.16 -24.24 -6.82
N ASP A 354 5.42 -25.22 -7.31
CA ASP A 354 4.59 -25.11 -8.52
C ASP A 354 3.35 -24.22 -8.31
N TRP A 355 2.93 -24.04 -7.05
CA TRP A 355 1.91 -23.08 -6.65
C TRP A 355 2.42 -21.64 -6.49
N ASP A 356 3.74 -21.40 -6.47
CA ASP A 356 4.31 -20.06 -6.28
C ASP A 356 3.90 -19.10 -7.41
N ASP A 357 3.87 -19.62 -8.64
CA ASP A 357 3.56 -18.85 -9.85
C ASP A 357 2.07 -18.89 -10.21
N TYR A 358 1.25 -19.62 -9.44
CA TYR A 358 -0.17 -19.77 -9.65
C TYR A 358 -0.98 -18.84 -8.74
N PRO A 359 -2.05 -18.19 -9.23
CA PRO A 359 -2.78 -17.24 -8.41
C PRO A 359 -3.52 -17.85 -7.21
N HIS A 360 -3.53 -17.13 -6.09
CA HIS A 360 -4.18 -17.52 -4.85
C HIS A 360 -5.27 -16.53 -4.45
N SER A 361 -6.31 -17.06 -3.81
CA SER A 361 -7.37 -16.31 -3.16
C SER A 361 -7.14 -16.22 -1.66
N LEU A 362 -7.51 -15.08 -1.09
CA LEU A 362 -7.60 -14.90 0.36
C LEU A 362 -8.80 -15.68 0.93
N ILE A 363 -8.60 -16.28 2.11
CA ILE A 363 -9.64 -16.88 2.94
C ILE A 363 -9.49 -16.29 4.36
N GLU A 364 -10.57 -15.72 4.89
CA GLU A 364 -10.56 -14.96 6.14
C GLU A 364 -11.31 -15.70 7.26
N TYR A 365 -10.74 -15.74 8.47
CA TYR A 365 -11.36 -16.46 9.60
C TYR A 365 -12.56 -15.72 10.22
N SER A 366 -12.55 -14.39 10.29
CA SER A 366 -13.70 -13.64 10.81
C SER A 366 -13.66 -12.14 10.58
N THR A 367 -12.47 -11.53 10.60
CA THR A 367 -12.30 -10.08 10.53
C THR A 367 -11.10 -9.72 9.66
N GLN A 368 -11.36 -8.95 8.60
CA GLN A 368 -10.35 -8.28 7.79
C GLN A 368 -9.30 -7.60 8.69
N GLY A 369 -8.03 -8.03 8.59
CA GLY A 369 -6.94 -7.45 9.37
C GLY A 369 -7.01 -7.74 10.88
N GLY A 370 -7.51 -8.93 11.25
CA GLY A 370 -7.44 -9.49 12.61
C GLY A 370 -6.00 -9.69 13.11
N GLN A 371 -5.85 -10.17 14.36
CA GLN A 371 -4.56 -10.37 15.06
C GLN A 371 -3.62 -11.40 14.39
N THR A 372 -4.01 -11.98 13.26
CA THR A 372 -3.36 -13.12 12.61
C THR A 372 -3.56 -13.02 11.10
N ASP A 373 -2.68 -13.62 10.32
CA ASP A 373 -2.83 -13.64 8.87
C ASP A 373 -4.05 -14.41 8.40
N ASP A 374 -4.61 -13.90 7.33
CA ASP A 374 -5.58 -14.63 6.53
C ASP A 374 -4.87 -15.70 5.71
N SER A 375 -5.54 -16.82 5.53
CA SER A 375 -5.02 -17.97 4.79
C SER A 375 -5.14 -17.73 3.29
N GLU A 376 -4.37 -18.48 2.52
CA GLU A 376 -4.35 -18.37 1.07
C GLU A 376 -4.57 -19.73 0.44
N ALA A 377 -5.35 -19.78 -0.64
CA ALA A 377 -5.68 -21.02 -1.30
C ALA A 377 -5.90 -20.86 -2.80
N ALA A 378 -5.67 -21.95 -3.51
CA ALA A 378 -5.82 -22.01 -4.95
C ALA A 378 -6.48 -23.33 -5.37
N LEU A 379 -7.10 -23.29 -6.54
CA LEU A 379 -7.64 -24.45 -7.23
C LEU A 379 -7.13 -24.46 -8.67
N TYR A 380 -6.77 -25.64 -9.14
CA TYR A 380 -6.36 -25.88 -10.51
C TYR A 380 -6.95 -27.21 -10.99
N ALA A 381 -7.45 -27.28 -12.21
CA ALA A 381 -7.92 -28.54 -12.78
C ALA A 381 -7.20 -28.84 -14.08
N SER A 382 -6.66 -30.05 -14.20
CA SER A 382 -6.02 -30.58 -15.40
C SER A 382 -6.06 -32.11 -15.37
N ASP A 383 -6.00 -32.74 -16.54
CA ASP A 383 -5.77 -34.19 -16.70
C ASP A 383 -6.73 -35.09 -15.90
N GLY A 384 -7.99 -34.67 -15.73
CA GLY A 384 -9.02 -35.41 -14.99
C GLY A 384 -8.95 -35.27 -13.47
N TYR A 385 -8.13 -34.33 -12.98
CA TYR A 385 -7.97 -34.04 -11.55
C TYR A 385 -8.32 -32.59 -11.22
N LEU A 386 -8.93 -32.41 -10.05
CA LEU A 386 -8.97 -31.14 -9.34
C LEU A 386 -7.87 -31.14 -8.29
N TYR A 387 -6.92 -30.23 -8.45
CA TYR A 387 -5.88 -29.92 -7.49
C TYR A 387 -6.32 -28.74 -6.61
N GLY A 388 -5.95 -28.77 -5.34
CA GLY A 388 -6.13 -27.63 -4.47
C GLY A 388 -4.99 -27.50 -3.48
N HIS A 389 -4.66 -26.26 -3.18
CA HIS A 389 -3.63 -25.88 -2.23
C HIS A 389 -4.19 -24.89 -1.21
N VAL A 390 -3.80 -25.04 0.05
CA VAL A 390 -4.12 -24.12 1.14
C VAL A 390 -2.94 -24.00 2.08
N LYS A 391 -2.56 -22.76 2.38
CA LYS A 391 -1.63 -22.44 3.47
C LYS A 391 -2.41 -21.84 4.63
N SER A 392 -2.41 -22.53 5.77
CA SER A 392 -3.00 -22.01 7.02
C SER A 392 -1.94 -21.43 7.94
N LEU A 393 -2.21 -20.22 8.43
CA LEU A 393 -1.34 -19.45 9.31
C LEU A 393 -1.90 -19.35 10.75
N LEU A 394 -3.09 -19.91 11.03
CA LEU A 394 -3.81 -19.68 12.28
C LEU A 394 -3.65 -20.82 13.29
N HIS A 395 -4.11 -22.02 12.96
CA HIS A 395 -4.04 -23.16 13.86
C HIS A 395 -3.35 -24.35 13.23
N LYS A 396 -2.39 -24.89 13.98
CA LYS A 396 -1.51 -25.95 13.49
C LYS A 396 -1.98 -27.32 13.94
N THR A 397 -1.80 -28.28 13.04
CA THR A 397 -1.88 -29.72 13.31
C THR A 397 -0.89 -30.18 14.35
N THR A 398 0.20 -29.46 14.59
CA THR A 398 1.14 -29.69 15.70
C THR A 398 0.57 -29.28 17.07
N GLU A 399 -0.44 -28.42 17.12
CA GLU A 399 -1.00 -27.81 18.35
C GLU A 399 -2.43 -28.28 18.66
N GLY A 400 -2.73 -29.54 18.33
CA GLY A 400 -4.01 -30.17 18.69
C GLY A 400 -5.22 -29.73 17.85
N LYS A 401 -5.03 -28.93 16.80
CA LYS A 401 -6.11 -28.43 15.92
C LYS A 401 -5.90 -28.90 14.48
N ASN A 402 -6.92 -28.91 13.63
CA ASN A 402 -6.77 -29.15 12.20
C ASN A 402 -7.83 -28.36 11.45
N GLU A 403 -7.43 -27.29 10.78
CA GLU A 403 -8.36 -26.38 10.11
C GLU A 403 -8.68 -26.81 8.68
N PHE A 404 -7.89 -27.72 8.12
CA PHE A 404 -8.13 -28.26 6.78
C PHE A 404 -9.36 -29.17 6.72
N MET A 405 -9.86 -29.63 7.86
CA MET A 405 -11.07 -30.45 7.95
C MET A 405 -12.11 -29.79 8.88
N PRO A 406 -13.39 -29.70 8.48
CA PRO A 406 -13.94 -30.16 7.20
C PRO A 406 -13.65 -29.18 6.06
N PHE A 407 -13.43 -29.72 4.86
CA PHE A 407 -13.50 -28.95 3.61
C PHE A 407 -14.51 -29.57 2.66
N ALA A 408 -15.12 -28.70 1.85
CA ALA A 408 -16.15 -29.05 0.89
C ALA A 408 -15.76 -28.62 -0.52
N VAL A 409 -16.15 -29.40 -1.52
CA VAL A 409 -16.03 -29.06 -2.94
C VAL A 409 -17.41 -29.07 -3.58
N ARG A 410 -17.70 -28.09 -4.44
CA ARG A 410 -18.91 -28.05 -5.24
C ARG A 410 -18.69 -27.69 -6.70
N ALA A 411 -19.58 -28.15 -7.57
CA ALA A 411 -19.64 -27.74 -8.97
C ALA A 411 -20.66 -26.61 -9.20
N ASN A 412 -20.43 -25.78 -10.23
CA ASN A 412 -21.38 -24.82 -10.81
C ASN A 412 -22.09 -23.89 -9.81
N LYS A 413 -21.44 -23.56 -8.69
CA LYS A 413 -22.00 -22.73 -7.61
C LYS A 413 -23.34 -23.27 -7.07
N ASN A 414 -23.51 -24.59 -7.09
CA ASN A 414 -24.76 -25.25 -6.70
C ASN A 414 -24.52 -26.12 -5.46
N ASP A 415 -25.22 -25.83 -4.37
CA ASP A 415 -25.08 -26.55 -3.10
C ASP A 415 -25.56 -28.01 -3.19
N LYS A 416 -26.39 -28.36 -4.19
CA LYS A 416 -26.79 -29.75 -4.45
C LYS A 416 -25.67 -30.60 -5.05
N THR A 417 -24.68 -29.97 -5.65
CA THR A 417 -23.50 -30.62 -6.23
C THR A 417 -22.30 -30.39 -5.32
N SER A 418 -22.48 -30.64 -4.03
CA SER A 418 -21.48 -30.44 -2.98
C SER A 418 -21.15 -31.77 -2.30
N ILE A 419 -19.89 -31.94 -1.93
CA ILE A 419 -19.38 -33.05 -1.13
C ILE A 419 -18.39 -32.51 -0.10
N SER A 420 -18.46 -33.03 1.11
CA SER A 420 -17.46 -32.79 2.15
C SER A 420 -16.64 -34.05 2.39
N PHE A 421 -15.37 -33.88 2.71
CA PHE A 421 -14.46 -35.02 2.84
C PHE A 421 -14.10 -35.34 4.29
N ARG A 422 -13.88 -36.63 4.53
CA ARG A 422 -13.16 -37.17 5.69
C ARG A 422 -11.81 -37.73 5.22
N PHE A 423 -10.80 -37.64 6.07
CA PHE A 423 -9.47 -38.17 5.81
C PHE A 423 -9.33 -39.55 6.44
N VAL A 424 -8.89 -40.53 5.67
CA VAL A 424 -8.60 -41.90 6.15
C VAL A 424 -7.19 -42.28 5.74
N SER A 425 -6.48 -43.06 6.56
CA SER A 425 -5.23 -43.68 6.12
C SER A 425 -5.51 -45.08 5.59
N VAL A 426 -4.73 -45.49 4.59
CA VAL A 426 -4.82 -46.81 3.96
C VAL A 426 -3.44 -47.43 4.02
N ASP A 427 -3.34 -48.61 4.60
CA ASP A 427 -2.06 -49.33 4.65
C ASP A 427 -1.71 -49.96 3.29
N LYS A 428 -0.51 -50.54 3.20
CA LYS A 428 -0.01 -51.22 2.00
C LYS A 428 -0.89 -52.38 1.51
N ASP A 429 -1.69 -52.97 2.39
CA ASP A 429 -2.57 -54.11 2.10
C ASP A 429 -4.01 -53.63 1.77
N GLY A 430 -4.22 -52.31 1.75
CA GLY A 430 -5.50 -51.67 1.43
C GLY A 430 -6.45 -51.53 2.62
N ASN A 431 -6.03 -51.86 3.84
CA ASN A 431 -6.90 -51.75 5.01
C ASN A 431 -7.08 -50.28 5.40
N ILE A 432 -8.32 -49.94 5.75
CA ILE A 432 -8.73 -48.56 6.02
C ILE A 432 -8.67 -48.30 7.52
N ASN A 433 -7.90 -47.29 7.93
CA ASN A 433 -8.06 -46.65 9.22
C ASN A 433 -8.95 -45.41 9.06
N TRP A 434 -10.19 -45.54 9.54
CA TRP A 434 -11.20 -44.46 9.48
C TRP A 434 -10.93 -43.29 10.41
N ASN A 435 -10.06 -43.47 11.41
CA ASN A 435 -9.74 -42.46 12.41
C ASN A 435 -8.22 -42.32 12.54
N PRO A 436 -7.53 -41.88 11.46
CA PRO A 436 -6.11 -41.62 11.56
C PRO A 436 -5.85 -40.44 12.51
N LYS A 437 -4.61 -40.33 12.99
CA LYS A 437 -4.18 -39.15 13.74
C LYS A 437 -4.17 -37.95 12.80
N LEU A 438 -4.93 -36.90 13.14
CA LEU A 438 -5.07 -35.68 12.34
C LEU A 438 -4.66 -34.41 13.09
N THR A 439 -4.31 -34.55 14.36
CA THR A 439 -3.89 -33.48 15.27
C THR A 439 -2.73 -33.97 16.13
N ASN A 440 -1.99 -33.04 16.71
CA ASN A 440 -0.70 -33.28 17.37
C ASN A 440 0.26 -34.08 16.47
N LEU A 441 0.27 -33.77 15.18
CA LEU A 441 1.21 -34.37 14.23
C LEU A 441 2.63 -33.89 14.56
N GLU A 442 3.63 -34.72 14.27
CA GLU A 442 5.03 -34.28 14.32
C GLU A 442 5.32 -33.44 13.07
N ASN A 443 6.46 -32.76 13.01
CA ASN A 443 6.88 -32.04 11.81
C ASN A 443 7.13 -33.03 10.67
N GLY A 444 6.45 -32.86 9.54
CA GLY A 444 6.59 -33.72 8.37
C GLY A 444 5.38 -33.68 7.44
N THR A 445 5.43 -34.49 6.39
CA THR A 445 4.36 -34.60 5.38
C THR A 445 3.59 -35.90 5.57
N TYR A 446 2.27 -35.78 5.68
CA TYR A 446 1.35 -36.90 5.92
C TYR A 446 0.35 -37.01 4.75
N GLU A 447 0.24 -38.19 4.16
CA GLU A 447 -0.72 -38.46 3.08
C GLU A 447 -1.94 -39.24 3.59
N PHE A 448 -3.13 -38.80 3.19
CA PHE A 448 -4.41 -39.43 3.47
C PHE A 448 -5.22 -39.65 2.19
N THR A 449 -6.23 -40.50 2.29
CA THR A 449 -7.23 -40.75 1.25
C THR A 449 -8.49 -39.95 1.55
N LEU A 450 -9.03 -39.29 0.53
CA LEU A 450 -10.27 -38.52 0.63
C LEU A 450 -11.47 -39.45 0.39
N VAL A 451 -12.38 -39.49 1.36
CA VAL A 451 -13.67 -40.21 1.24
C VAL A 451 -14.81 -39.26 1.58
N ASP A 452 -16.01 -39.52 1.07
CA ASP A 452 -17.21 -38.76 1.44
C ASP A 452 -17.43 -38.85 2.95
N ILE A 453 -17.61 -37.70 3.62
CA ILE A 453 -17.88 -37.64 5.06
C ILE A 453 -19.13 -38.43 5.47
N GLY A 454 -20.08 -38.59 4.55
CA GLY A 454 -21.29 -39.40 4.74
C GLY A 454 -21.07 -40.92 4.54
N SER A 455 -19.86 -41.37 4.20
CA SER A 455 -19.57 -42.80 4.00
C SER A 455 -19.62 -43.57 5.31
N TRP A 456 -20.22 -44.77 5.26
CA TRP A 456 -20.28 -45.68 6.40
C TRP A 456 -18.88 -46.21 6.76
N THR A 457 -18.52 -46.17 8.04
CA THR A 457 -17.23 -46.66 8.56
C THR A 457 -17.15 -48.20 8.66
N THR A 458 -17.92 -48.91 7.83
CA THR A 458 -18.06 -50.37 7.85
C THR A 458 -17.16 -51.08 6.83
N TYR A 459 -16.67 -50.37 5.81
CA TYR A 459 -15.67 -50.89 4.88
C TYR A 459 -14.34 -51.08 5.61
N LYS A 460 -13.75 -52.27 5.49
CA LYS A 460 -12.47 -52.62 6.14
C LYS A 460 -11.30 -52.46 5.16
N ASN A 461 -11.56 -52.65 3.87
CA ASN A 461 -10.54 -52.57 2.83
C ASN A 461 -11.04 -51.73 1.65
N VAL A 462 -10.13 -51.05 0.96
CA VAL A 462 -10.44 -50.24 -0.23
C VAL A 462 -11.01 -51.08 -1.38
N SER A 463 -10.77 -52.40 -1.41
CA SER A 463 -11.37 -53.31 -2.37
C SER A 463 -12.82 -53.69 -2.07
N ASP A 464 -13.35 -53.31 -0.90
CA ASP A 464 -14.72 -53.67 -0.52
C ASP A 464 -15.73 -53.07 -1.49
N LYS A 465 -16.70 -53.89 -1.92
CA LYS A 465 -17.69 -53.48 -2.93
C LYS A 465 -18.48 -52.26 -2.46
N GLY A 466 -18.38 -51.17 -3.22
CA GLY A 466 -19.08 -49.92 -2.97
C GLY A 466 -18.26 -48.87 -2.21
N PHE A 467 -17.04 -49.19 -1.76
CA PHE A 467 -16.10 -48.18 -1.29
C PHE A 467 -15.70 -47.25 -2.45
N ILE A 468 -15.64 -45.94 -2.18
CA ILE A 468 -15.24 -44.91 -3.14
C ILE A 468 -14.27 -43.96 -2.44
N ASP A 469 -13.01 -43.99 -2.85
CA ASP A 469 -12.07 -42.89 -2.62
C ASP A 469 -12.27 -41.82 -3.69
N TYR A 470 -12.20 -40.55 -3.32
CA TYR A 470 -12.31 -39.43 -4.26
C TYR A 470 -10.95 -38.85 -4.61
N GLY A 471 -9.88 -39.22 -3.91
CA GLY A 471 -8.57 -38.63 -4.15
C GLY A 471 -7.59 -38.82 -3.00
N LYS A 472 -6.53 -38.03 -3.04
CA LYS A 472 -5.45 -38.02 -2.04
C LYS A 472 -5.21 -36.59 -1.55
N ILE A 473 -4.77 -36.48 -0.31
CA ILE A 473 -4.47 -35.22 0.36
C ILE A 473 -3.18 -35.35 1.17
N LYS A 474 -2.28 -34.38 1.04
CA LYS A 474 -1.06 -34.23 1.82
C LYS A 474 -1.20 -33.04 2.76
N ILE A 475 -0.79 -33.20 4.00
CA ILE A 475 -0.63 -32.13 4.98
C ILE A 475 0.85 -32.10 5.37
N THR A 476 1.50 -30.98 5.11
CA THR A 476 2.86 -30.70 5.57
C THR A 476 2.80 -29.78 6.77
N THR A 477 3.32 -30.26 7.89
CA THR A 477 3.26 -29.58 9.17
C THR A 477 4.54 -28.79 9.41
N GLY A 478 4.39 -27.52 9.78
CA GLY A 478 5.50 -26.61 9.98
C GLY A 478 5.53 -26.03 11.38
N SER A 479 6.67 -25.46 11.76
CA SER A 479 6.79 -24.74 13.03
C SER A 479 6.00 -23.43 13.05
N LYS A 480 5.74 -22.85 11.87
CA LYS A 480 5.11 -21.53 11.69
C LYS A 480 3.75 -21.58 11.00
N TYR A 481 3.55 -22.49 10.07
CA TYR A 481 2.34 -22.65 9.29
C TYR A 481 2.22 -24.11 8.86
N ASP A 482 1.01 -24.52 8.51
CA ASP A 482 0.78 -25.80 7.85
C ASP A 482 0.33 -25.55 6.41
N GLU A 483 0.70 -26.46 5.51
CA GLU A 483 0.26 -26.44 4.12
C GLU A 483 -0.45 -27.75 3.76
N MET A 484 -1.49 -27.62 2.94
CA MET A 484 -2.28 -28.73 2.43
C MET A 484 -2.29 -28.71 0.92
N GLU A 485 -2.02 -29.87 0.32
CA GLU A 485 -2.25 -30.10 -1.10
C GLU A 485 -3.17 -31.31 -1.27
N TYR A 486 -4.11 -31.25 -2.22
CA TYR A 486 -4.90 -32.41 -2.58
C TYR A 486 -5.09 -32.54 -4.09
N ARG A 487 -5.37 -33.77 -4.52
CA ARG A 487 -5.89 -34.10 -5.84
C ARG A 487 -7.16 -34.93 -5.71
N ILE A 488 -8.18 -34.56 -6.47
CA ILE A 488 -9.48 -35.25 -6.49
C ILE A 488 -9.77 -35.71 -7.93
N TYR A 489 -10.20 -36.95 -8.08
CA TYR A 489 -10.62 -37.51 -9.37
C TYR A 489 -11.93 -36.84 -9.82
N MET A 490 -11.89 -36.07 -10.91
CA MET A 490 -13.04 -35.31 -11.41
C MET A 490 -14.16 -36.25 -11.89
N ASN A 491 -13.84 -37.37 -12.52
CA ASN A 491 -14.84 -38.35 -12.96
C ASN A 491 -15.65 -38.93 -11.78
N LYS A 492 -15.02 -39.12 -10.61
CA LYS A 492 -15.69 -39.58 -9.39
C LYS A 492 -16.57 -38.48 -8.80
N LEU A 493 -16.12 -37.22 -8.81
CA LEU A 493 -16.96 -36.07 -8.43
C LEU A 493 -18.19 -35.93 -9.33
N ALA A 494 -18.00 -35.97 -10.65
CA ALA A 494 -19.07 -35.86 -11.62
C ALA A 494 -20.15 -36.93 -11.38
N LYS A 495 -19.73 -38.19 -11.23
CA LYS A 495 -20.63 -39.30 -10.89
C LYS A 495 -21.38 -39.08 -9.56
N LYS A 496 -20.71 -38.57 -8.52
CA LYS A 496 -21.33 -38.24 -7.24
C LYS A 496 -22.40 -37.15 -7.38
N PHE A 497 -22.16 -36.17 -8.25
CA PHE A 497 -23.08 -35.06 -8.51
C PHE A 497 -24.17 -35.39 -9.53
N GLY A 498 -24.12 -36.55 -10.18
CA GLY A 498 -25.04 -36.91 -11.26
C GLY A 498 -24.83 -36.04 -12.50
N LEU A 499 -23.59 -35.64 -12.76
CA LEU A 499 -23.17 -34.81 -13.88
C LEU A 499 -22.18 -35.57 -14.77
N ASP A 500 -22.05 -35.14 -16.02
CA ASP A 500 -20.88 -35.45 -16.83
C ASP A 500 -19.69 -34.56 -16.42
N GLU A 501 -18.47 -35.07 -16.59
CA GLU A 501 -17.25 -34.36 -16.18
C GLU A 501 -17.12 -32.99 -16.88
N ASN A 502 -17.54 -32.93 -18.14
CA ASN A 502 -17.56 -31.71 -18.96
C ASN A 502 -18.62 -30.68 -18.52
N GLU A 503 -19.60 -31.07 -17.70
CA GLU A 503 -20.62 -30.16 -17.17
C GLU A 503 -20.16 -29.39 -15.94
N MET A 504 -19.06 -29.81 -15.29
CA MET A 504 -18.46 -29.12 -14.16
C MET A 504 -17.64 -27.89 -14.62
N LYS A 505 -18.33 -26.86 -15.10
CA LYS A 505 -17.72 -25.63 -15.66
C LYS A 505 -17.01 -24.77 -14.62
N VAL A 506 -17.52 -24.78 -13.40
CA VAL A 506 -16.93 -24.07 -12.26
C VAL A 506 -16.77 -25.06 -11.12
N LEU A 507 -15.59 -25.10 -10.53
CA LEU A 507 -15.31 -25.88 -9.32
C LEU A 507 -14.99 -24.91 -8.19
N GLN A 508 -15.51 -25.18 -7.01
CA GLN A 508 -15.23 -24.37 -5.84
C GLN A 508 -14.91 -25.22 -4.63
N ALA A 509 -14.04 -24.72 -3.76
CA ALA A 509 -13.72 -25.33 -2.48
C ALA A 509 -13.93 -24.33 -1.34
N GLN A 510 -14.44 -24.82 -0.21
CA GLN A 510 -14.60 -24.07 1.02
C GLN A 510 -13.89 -24.81 2.16
N TYR A 511 -13.08 -24.07 2.91
CA TYR A 511 -12.31 -24.59 4.05
C TYR A 511 -12.95 -24.05 5.33
N ILE A 512 -13.92 -24.79 5.86
CA ILE A 512 -14.95 -24.28 6.77
C ILE A 512 -14.36 -23.74 8.08
N ASN A 513 -13.27 -24.34 8.56
CA ASN A 513 -12.60 -23.89 9.80
C ASN A 513 -11.59 -22.76 9.55
N ILE A 514 -11.33 -22.37 8.30
CA ILE A 514 -10.41 -21.29 7.92
C ILE A 514 -11.19 -20.04 7.54
N GLY A 515 -12.29 -20.18 6.80
CA GLY A 515 -13.13 -19.04 6.40
C GLY A 515 -14.38 -19.45 5.62
N GLU A 516 -15.27 -18.47 5.43
CA GLU A 516 -16.55 -18.70 4.73
C GLU A 516 -16.41 -18.61 3.20
N GLU A 517 -15.26 -18.17 2.69
CA GLU A 517 -14.99 -17.94 1.28
C GLU A 517 -14.97 -19.23 0.45
N TRP A 518 -15.51 -19.13 -0.78
CA TRP A 518 -15.39 -20.19 -1.79
C TRP A 518 -14.26 -19.85 -2.76
N VAL A 519 -13.16 -20.58 -2.65
CA VAL A 519 -12.07 -20.54 -3.65
C VAL A 519 -12.61 -21.14 -4.93
N THR A 520 -12.36 -20.47 -6.06
CA THR A 520 -13.02 -20.80 -7.33
C THR A 520 -12.02 -21.07 -8.43
N TYR A 521 -12.19 -22.19 -9.10
CA TYR A 521 -11.62 -22.46 -10.41
C TYR A 521 -12.74 -22.41 -11.46
N ALA A 522 -12.53 -21.64 -12.53
CA ALA A 522 -13.43 -21.59 -13.68
C ALA A 522 -12.63 -22.03 -14.91
N GLY A 523 -12.87 -23.27 -15.36
CA GLY A 523 -12.24 -23.79 -16.56
C GLY A 523 -12.87 -23.13 -17.80
N THR A 524 -12.06 -22.65 -18.73
CA THR A 524 -12.53 -22.33 -20.08
C THR A 524 -12.79 -23.64 -20.82
N SER A 525 -13.92 -23.71 -21.52
CA SER A 525 -14.31 -24.89 -22.30
C SER A 525 -13.29 -25.14 -23.42
N THR A 526 -12.54 -26.25 -23.29
CA THR A 526 -11.93 -27.08 -24.36
C THR A 526 -10.96 -26.42 -25.37
N GLY A 527 -9.66 -26.62 -25.15
CA GLY A 527 -8.57 -26.45 -26.14
C GLY A 527 -7.20 -26.26 -25.45
N PRO A 528 -6.08 -26.82 -25.96
CA PRO A 528 -4.76 -26.63 -25.35
C PRO A 528 -4.37 -25.16 -25.48
N PHE A 529 -4.09 -24.52 -24.33
CA PHE A 529 -3.75 -23.11 -24.17
C PHE A 529 -4.85 -22.07 -24.46
N VAL A 530 -5.82 -21.88 -23.56
CA VAL A 530 -6.56 -20.60 -23.48
C VAL A 530 -6.92 -20.23 -22.02
N GLY A 531 -6.15 -19.29 -21.46
CA GLY A 531 -6.57 -18.28 -20.47
C GLY A 531 -7.25 -18.74 -19.17
N VAL A 532 -6.45 -18.93 -18.12
CA VAL A 532 -6.95 -18.96 -16.73
C VAL A 532 -7.58 -17.59 -16.42
N THR A 533 -8.91 -17.55 -16.28
CA THR A 533 -9.60 -16.34 -15.82
C THR A 533 -9.80 -16.45 -14.32
N MET A 534 -8.85 -15.90 -13.58
CA MET A 534 -8.86 -15.74 -12.13
C MET A 534 -10.05 -14.85 -11.73
N CYS A 535 -11.04 -15.39 -11.02
CA CYS A 535 -12.08 -14.55 -10.42
C CYS A 535 -11.67 -14.17 -8.99
N CYS A 536 -10.96 -13.04 -8.85
CA CYS A 536 -10.76 -12.31 -7.59
C CYS A 536 -12.08 -11.78 -7.02
N LEU A 537 -13.02 -12.67 -6.66
CA LEU A 537 -14.30 -12.29 -6.04
C LEU A 537 -14.45 -12.95 -4.68
N THR A 538 -13.57 -12.61 -3.73
CA THR A 538 -13.84 -12.84 -2.30
C THR A 538 -14.07 -11.56 -1.50
N ALA A 539 -13.67 -10.36 -1.96
CA ALA A 539 -13.92 -9.12 -1.18
C ALA A 539 -15.31 -8.47 -1.40
N ALA A 540 -15.76 -8.28 -2.65
CA ALA A 540 -16.97 -7.46 -2.91
C ALA A 540 -18.30 -8.11 -2.49
N GLY A 541 -18.40 -9.44 -2.52
CA GLY A 541 -19.63 -10.19 -2.24
C GLY A 541 -19.99 -10.25 -0.75
N VAL A 542 -19.00 -10.50 0.11
CA VAL A 542 -19.19 -10.61 1.57
C VAL A 542 -19.43 -9.24 2.19
N LEU A 543 -18.73 -8.18 1.73
CA LEU A 543 -18.94 -6.81 2.18
C LEU A 543 -20.30 -6.25 1.74
N SER A 544 -20.76 -6.56 0.52
CA SER A 544 -22.09 -6.18 0.05
C SER A 544 -23.20 -6.93 0.79
N TYR A 545 -22.97 -8.20 1.17
CA TYR A 545 -23.92 -8.99 1.95
C TYR A 545 -24.01 -8.52 3.42
N LYS A 546 -22.87 -8.23 4.07
CA LYS A 546 -22.83 -7.63 5.42
C LYS A 546 -23.48 -6.24 5.45
N LYS A 547 -23.16 -5.35 4.50
CA LYS A 547 -23.84 -4.02 4.37
C LYS A 547 -25.35 -4.13 4.16
N ARG A 548 -25.83 -5.12 3.40
CA ARG A 548 -27.28 -5.35 3.20
C ARG A 548 -27.97 -5.89 4.46
N LYS A 549 -27.26 -6.66 5.28
CA LYS A 549 -27.78 -7.20 6.55
C LYS A 549 -27.88 -6.10 7.61
N ASP A 550 -26.89 -5.23 7.71
CA ASP A 550 -26.89 -4.09 8.64
C ASP A 550 -27.94 -3.04 8.26
N LYS A 551 -28.18 -2.81 6.97
CA LYS A 551 -29.26 -1.90 6.52
C LYS A 551 -30.66 -2.45 6.86
N LYS A 552 -30.84 -3.77 6.82
CA LYS A 552 -32.09 -4.45 7.21
C LYS A 552 -32.30 -4.48 8.73
N SER A 553 -31.24 -4.58 9.53
CA SER A 553 -31.35 -4.52 10.99
C SER A 553 -31.67 -3.11 11.48
N MET A 554 -31.11 -2.07 10.85
CA MET A 554 -31.47 -0.68 11.18
C MET A 554 -32.89 -0.30 10.77
N MET A 555 -33.43 -0.83 9.65
CA MET A 555 -34.83 -0.61 9.27
C MET A 555 -35.83 -1.26 10.24
N ARG A 556 -35.48 -2.37 10.90
CA ARG A 556 -36.35 -3.03 11.89
C ARG A 556 -36.36 -2.38 13.28
N ILE A 557 -35.48 -1.42 13.53
CA ILE A 557 -35.44 -0.65 14.78
C ILE A 557 -36.13 0.72 14.60
N ALA A 558 -36.50 1.07 13.36
CA ALA A 558 -37.16 2.32 12.99
C ALA A 558 -38.64 2.16 12.57
N GLU A 559 -39.20 0.95 12.71
CA GLU A 559 -40.65 0.65 12.73
C GLU A 559 -41.03 0.23 14.16
#